data_AF-L7LQJ8-F1
#
_entry.id   AF-L7LQJ8-F1
#
_cell.length_a   1.000
_cell.length_b   1.000
_cell.length_c   1.000
_cell.angle_alpha   90.00
_cell.angle_beta   90.00
_cell.angle_gamma   90.00
#
_symmetry.space_group_name_H-M   'P 1'
#
loop_
_entity.id
_entity.type
_entity.pdbx_description
1 polymer ?
#
loop_
_entity_poly.entity_id
_entity_poly.type
_entity_poly.pdbx_seq_one_letter_code
_entity_poly.pdbx_strand_id
1 'polypeptide(L)'
;MGWIHSTDDETHDMWIQPLFVDEPGTSASTMRDGVTMIGIGRPGEDAWRPAGEVIAWQIVCDCERNTGELRSHRRRWASRDRWIRVPSPSLEDVAAGRVYADDDATADLDWREDLIEAAKAIWRHEHLRLVDVDEEISIALAAHRAAAVAIDVAIARARRAGRTWEQIGYAAGMSAPGANSRWKEAAATRQQLVDDLDTLITDLDGQVVSAAERVGLSITAVLAERSNGGHRASVADVQATYARMAPTPP
;
A
#
# COMPACT_ATOMS: atom_id res chain seq x y z
N MET A 1 12.64 0.38 17.87
CA MET A 1 11.24 0.19 17.39
C MET A 1 11.35 -0.50 16.05
N GLY A 2 10.62 -1.59 15.82
CA GLY A 2 10.70 -2.33 14.56
C GLY A 2 10.09 -1.57 13.37
N TRP A 3 10.56 -1.88 12.16
CA TRP A 3 10.08 -1.33 10.89
C TRP A 3 9.29 -2.38 10.12
N ILE A 4 8.09 -2.00 9.71
CA ILE A 4 7.14 -2.92 9.07
C ILE A 4 7.11 -2.65 7.55
N HIS A 5 7.26 -3.72 6.78
CA HIS A 5 6.94 -3.77 5.36
C HIS A 5 5.88 -4.86 5.15
N SER A 6 4.74 -4.50 4.57
CA SER A 6 3.63 -5.43 4.35
C SER A 6 3.30 -5.50 2.87
N THR A 7 3.16 -6.72 2.38
CA THR A 7 2.49 -7.04 1.13
C THR A 7 1.12 -7.66 1.45
N ASP A 8 0.34 -7.97 0.42
CA ASP A 8 -0.94 -8.66 0.60
C ASP A 8 -0.78 -10.02 1.30
N ASP A 9 0.34 -10.72 1.04
CA ASP A 9 0.57 -12.09 1.49
C ASP A 9 1.48 -12.21 2.72
N GLU A 10 2.39 -11.27 2.95
CA GLU A 10 3.39 -11.35 4.02
C GLU A 10 3.63 -9.98 4.70
N THR A 11 3.80 -10.00 6.02
CA THR A 11 4.25 -8.86 6.83
C THR A 11 5.66 -9.13 7.33
N HIS A 12 6.54 -8.15 7.17
CA HIS A 12 7.95 -8.22 7.55
C HIS A 12 8.23 -7.14 8.59
N ASP A 13 8.60 -7.53 9.80
CA ASP A 13 8.95 -6.62 10.90
C ASP A 13 10.45 -6.72 11.19
N MET A 14 11.20 -5.67 10.88
CA MET A 14 12.65 -5.60 10.99
C MET A 14 13.11 -4.82 12.21
N TRP A 15 14.18 -5.26 12.87
CA TRP A 15 14.83 -4.51 13.94
C TRP A 15 16.32 -4.82 14.04
N ILE A 16 17.05 -3.99 14.80
CA ILE A 16 18.48 -4.19 15.06
C ILE A 16 18.64 -5.01 16.35
N GLN A 17 19.08 -6.25 16.21
CA GLN A 17 19.29 -7.17 17.33
C GLN A 17 20.69 -6.98 17.93
N PRO A 18 20.83 -6.65 19.23
CA PRO A 18 22.12 -6.65 19.90
C PRO A 18 22.63 -8.09 20.09
N LEU A 19 23.94 -8.28 19.93
CA LEU A 19 24.62 -9.55 20.12
C LEU A 19 25.60 -9.45 21.29
N PHE A 20 25.54 -10.45 22.16
CA PHE A 20 26.47 -10.64 23.27
C PHE A 20 27.41 -11.80 22.96
N VAL A 21 28.43 -12.00 23.79
CA VAL A 21 29.45 -13.06 23.62
C VAL A 21 28.83 -14.46 23.65
N ASP A 22 27.81 -14.63 24.48
CA ASP A 22 27.17 -15.89 24.85
C ASP A 22 25.84 -16.12 24.12
N GLU A 23 25.06 -15.08 23.89
CA GLU A 23 23.76 -15.21 23.22
C GLU A 23 23.31 -13.94 22.47
N PRO A 24 22.42 -14.08 21.47
CA PRO A 24 21.72 -12.94 20.90
C PRO A 24 20.77 -12.31 21.92
N GLY A 25 20.81 -10.99 22.04
CA GLY A 25 19.81 -10.23 22.80
C GLY A 25 18.50 -10.11 22.04
N THR A 26 17.55 -9.36 22.59
CA THR A 26 16.29 -9.08 21.93
C THR A 26 16.08 -7.59 21.88
N SER A 27 15.55 -7.12 20.76
CA SER A 27 15.12 -5.74 20.65
C SER A 27 13.59 -5.75 20.62
N ALA A 28 13.02 -5.50 21.78
CA ALA A 28 11.66 -5.00 21.90
C ALA A 28 11.76 -3.74 22.77
N SER A 29 12.33 -2.68 22.18
CA SER A 29 12.07 -1.29 22.56
C SER A 29 12.03 -1.01 24.07
N THR A 30 13.18 -0.95 24.72
CA THR A 30 13.49 0.01 25.80
C THR A 30 14.92 -0.19 26.28
N MET A 31 15.88 0.50 25.68
CA MET A 31 17.07 0.88 26.43
C MET A 31 16.62 1.97 27.40
N ARG A 32 16.40 1.62 28.66
CA ARG A 32 16.17 2.58 29.75
C ARG A 32 17.39 2.51 30.64
N ASP A 33 18.01 3.65 30.94
CA ASP A 33 19.12 3.74 31.89
C ASP A 33 20.37 2.89 31.54
N GLY A 34 20.66 2.67 30.24
CA GLY A 34 21.92 2.07 29.78
C GLY A 34 21.94 0.54 29.83
N VAL A 35 20.78 -0.09 29.99
CA VAL A 35 20.63 -1.54 29.97
C VAL A 35 19.85 -2.01 28.73
N THR A 36 20.33 -3.11 28.14
CA THR A 36 19.73 -3.84 27.04
C THR A 36 19.04 -5.10 27.58
N MET A 37 17.83 -5.39 27.12
CA MET A 37 17.12 -6.61 27.48
C MET A 37 17.62 -7.80 26.65
N ILE A 38 17.86 -8.93 27.32
CA ILE A 38 18.01 -10.24 26.69
C ILE A 38 16.77 -11.07 27.02
N GLY A 39 16.05 -11.46 25.97
CA GLY A 39 14.99 -12.48 26.06
C GLY A 39 13.76 -12.21 25.21
N ILE A 40 13.26 -13.25 24.53
CA ILE A 40 11.83 -13.43 24.22
C ILE A 40 11.42 -14.66 25.03
N GLY A 41 11.66 -14.60 26.34
CA GLY A 41 11.40 -15.68 27.28
C GLY A 41 10.06 -15.44 27.97
N ARG A 42 9.56 -16.42 28.71
CA ARG A 42 8.26 -16.29 29.39
C ARG A 42 8.28 -15.12 30.39
N PRO A 43 7.10 -14.58 30.79
CA PRO A 43 7.04 -13.55 31.83
C PRO A 43 7.89 -13.95 33.06
N GLY A 44 8.97 -13.20 33.31
CA GLY A 44 9.94 -13.48 34.38
C GLY A 44 11.32 -14.02 33.95
N GLU A 45 11.57 -14.23 32.66
CA GLU A 45 12.88 -14.66 32.10
C GLU A 45 13.67 -13.50 31.45
N ASP A 46 13.14 -12.28 31.46
CA ASP A 46 13.82 -11.11 30.89
C ASP A 46 15.01 -10.71 31.76
N ALA A 47 16.23 -10.86 31.23
CA ALA A 47 17.45 -10.44 31.88
C ALA A 47 17.91 -9.10 31.30
N TRP A 48 18.14 -8.11 32.17
CA TRP A 48 18.72 -6.83 31.78
C TRP A 48 20.24 -6.93 31.87
N ARG A 49 20.94 -6.50 30.82
CA ARG A 49 22.41 -6.44 30.77
C ARG A 49 22.91 -5.06 30.41
N PRO A 50 24.10 -4.66 30.87
CA PRO A 50 24.70 -3.40 30.49
C PRO A 50 24.86 -3.27 28.96
N ALA A 51 24.56 -2.11 28.41
CA ALA A 51 24.75 -1.83 26.99
C ALA A 51 26.21 -2.05 26.57
N GLY A 52 27.19 -1.74 27.43
CA GLY A 52 28.62 -2.01 27.22
C GLY A 52 28.98 -3.48 26.91
N GLU A 53 28.14 -4.45 27.27
CA GLU A 53 28.38 -5.86 26.98
C GLU A 53 28.02 -6.28 25.54
N VAL A 54 27.34 -5.40 24.79
CA VAL A 54 27.04 -5.64 23.38
C VAL A 54 28.32 -5.58 22.56
N ILE A 55 28.62 -6.66 21.85
CA ILE A 55 29.83 -6.78 21.02
C ILE A 55 29.57 -6.51 19.54
N ALA A 56 28.31 -6.66 19.12
CA ALA A 56 27.89 -6.46 17.74
C ALA A 56 26.36 -6.29 17.66
N TRP A 57 25.87 -5.96 16.46
CA TRP A 57 24.46 -5.98 16.12
C TRP A 57 24.22 -6.75 14.82
N GLN A 58 23.01 -7.27 14.68
CA GLN A 58 22.55 -7.95 13.47
C GLN A 58 21.17 -7.44 13.11
N ILE A 59 20.91 -7.23 11.83
CA ILE A 59 19.59 -6.81 11.37
C ILE A 59 18.77 -8.08 11.22
N VAL A 60 17.59 -8.12 11.82
CA VAL A 60 16.73 -9.31 11.77
C VAL A 60 15.32 -8.93 11.39
N CYS A 61 14.59 -9.88 10.83
CA CYS A 61 13.22 -9.69 10.40
C CYS A 61 12.38 -10.89 10.79
N ASP A 62 11.26 -10.66 11.50
CA ASP A 62 10.21 -11.65 11.62
C ASP A 62 9.28 -11.49 10.40
N CYS A 63 9.20 -12.56 9.60
CA CYS A 63 8.38 -12.67 8.40
C CYS A 63 7.14 -13.46 8.77
N GLU A 64 5.98 -12.84 8.66
CA GLU A 64 4.70 -13.38 9.05
C GLU A 64 3.81 -13.50 7.82
N ARG A 65 3.32 -14.70 7.51
CA ARG A 65 2.34 -14.85 6.42
C ARG A 65 0.96 -14.37 6.85
N ASN A 66 0.32 -13.58 6.01
CA ASN A 66 -1.04 -13.10 6.17
C ASN A 66 -2.05 -14.17 5.69
N THR A 67 -2.04 -15.38 6.28
CA THR A 67 -2.89 -16.49 5.82
C THR A 67 -4.33 -16.45 6.35
N GLY A 68 -4.66 -15.50 7.23
CA GLY A 68 -5.97 -15.45 7.91
C GLY A 68 -6.19 -16.60 8.91
N GLU A 69 -5.22 -17.50 9.08
CA GLU A 69 -5.25 -18.59 10.06
C GLU A 69 -4.58 -18.16 11.37
N LEU A 70 -5.13 -18.61 12.50
CA LEU A 70 -4.68 -18.28 13.87
C LEU A 70 -3.24 -18.72 14.21
N ARG A 71 -2.55 -19.40 13.30
CA ARG A 71 -1.14 -19.79 13.45
C ARG A 71 -0.35 -19.21 12.30
N SER A 72 0.11 -17.98 12.49
CA SER A 72 1.01 -17.36 11.55
C SER A 72 2.34 -18.13 11.55
N HIS A 73 2.75 -18.60 10.37
CA HIS A 73 4.07 -19.20 10.19
C HIS A 73 5.12 -18.10 10.24
N ARG A 74 5.58 -17.76 11.44
CA ARG A 74 6.65 -16.80 11.65
C ARG A 74 7.99 -17.44 11.26
N ARG A 75 8.59 -16.97 10.18
CA ARG A 75 9.98 -17.27 9.81
C ARG A 75 10.87 -16.11 10.23
N ARG A 76 12.07 -16.39 10.71
CA ARG A 76 13.05 -15.35 11.02
C ARG A 76 14.12 -15.30 9.96
N TRP A 77 14.38 -14.10 9.46
CA TRP A 77 15.55 -13.77 8.65
C TRP A 77 16.55 -12.95 9.48
N ALA A 78 17.83 -13.06 9.15
CA ALA A 78 18.90 -12.25 9.73
C ALA A 78 19.90 -11.87 8.64
N SER A 79 20.44 -10.65 8.71
CA SER A 79 21.47 -10.16 7.79
C SER A 79 22.68 -11.08 7.80
N ARG A 80 23.32 -11.21 6.64
CA ARG A 80 24.53 -12.03 6.54
C ARG A 80 25.63 -11.47 7.42
N ASP A 81 25.87 -10.18 7.30
CA ASP A 81 26.93 -9.47 8.01
C ASP A 81 26.42 -8.87 9.32
N ARG A 82 27.33 -8.76 10.28
CA ARG A 82 27.10 -8.16 11.60
C ARG A 82 27.80 -6.81 11.66
N TRP A 83 27.20 -5.88 12.39
CA TRP A 83 27.85 -4.63 12.73
C TRP A 83 28.65 -4.79 14.01
N ILE A 84 29.97 -4.68 13.92
CA ILE A 84 30.88 -4.86 15.04
C ILE A 84 30.96 -3.55 15.83
N ARG A 85 30.91 -3.66 17.16
CA ARG A 85 31.13 -2.52 18.03
C ARG A 85 32.58 -2.06 17.98
N VAL A 86 32.79 -0.76 17.84
CA VAL A 86 34.12 -0.13 17.96
C VAL A 86 34.23 0.70 19.24
N PRO A 87 35.43 0.85 19.82
CA PRO A 87 35.60 1.49 21.13
C PRO A 87 35.58 3.03 21.11
N SER A 88 35.53 3.66 19.93
CA SER A 88 35.52 5.12 19.83
C SER A 88 34.81 5.62 18.57
N PRO A 89 34.23 6.84 18.59
CA PRO A 89 33.59 7.44 17.42
C PRO A 89 34.52 7.56 16.21
N SER A 90 35.82 7.78 16.43
CA SER A 90 36.81 7.93 15.35
C SER A 90 37.05 6.65 14.52
N LEU A 91 36.60 5.50 15.02
CA LEU A 91 36.71 4.21 14.34
C LEU A 91 35.38 3.78 13.70
N GLU A 92 34.33 4.59 13.84
CA GLU A 92 33.02 4.30 13.27
C GLU A 92 33.05 4.38 11.75
N ASP A 93 32.47 3.38 11.12
CA ASP A 93 32.27 3.28 9.68
C ASP A 93 31.08 2.35 9.45
N VAL A 94 29.89 2.95 9.43
CA VAL A 94 28.62 2.24 9.30
C VAL A 94 28.56 1.43 8.00
N ALA A 95 29.12 1.97 6.91
CA ALA A 95 29.15 1.29 5.62
C ALA A 95 30.02 0.02 5.65
N ALA A 96 31.07 0.00 6.47
CA ALA A 96 31.88 -1.19 6.73
C ALA A 96 31.37 -2.05 7.91
N GLY A 97 30.20 -1.77 8.46
CA GLY A 97 29.64 -2.49 9.60
C GLY A 97 30.44 -2.29 10.90
N ARG A 98 31.01 -1.12 11.11
CA ARG A 98 31.68 -0.73 12.36
C ARG A 98 30.89 0.38 13.03
N VAL A 99 30.29 0.09 14.18
CA VAL A 99 29.38 1.02 14.87
C VAL A 99 29.93 1.38 16.23
N TYR A 100 30.04 2.66 16.51
CA TYR A 100 30.34 3.13 17.86
C TYR A 100 29.05 3.22 18.66
N ALA A 101 29.09 2.67 19.87
CA ALA A 101 28.08 2.89 20.90
C ALA A 101 28.82 3.19 22.20
N ASP A 102 28.34 4.20 22.92
CA ASP A 102 28.83 4.50 24.27
C ASP A 102 28.42 3.35 25.21
N ASP A 103 29.27 3.02 26.18
CA ASP A 103 28.99 1.99 27.18
C ASP A 103 27.80 2.37 28.07
N ASP A 104 27.59 3.68 28.24
CA ASP A 104 26.48 4.28 28.99
C ASP A 104 25.33 4.76 28.07
N ALA A 105 25.43 4.55 26.75
CA ALA A 105 24.39 4.99 25.82
C ALA A 105 23.06 4.30 26.16
N THR A 106 22.13 5.09 26.70
CA THR A 106 20.74 4.70 26.91
C THR A 106 19.92 4.82 25.63
N ALA A 107 20.48 5.41 24.57
CA ALA A 107 19.82 5.56 23.29
C ALA A 107 19.97 4.26 22.49
N ASP A 108 18.85 3.58 22.30
CA ASP A 108 18.73 2.44 21.39
C ASP A 108 19.26 2.85 20.01
N LEU A 109 20.06 1.99 19.35
CA LEU A 109 20.61 2.28 18.03
C LEU A 109 19.49 2.52 17.00
N ASP A 110 18.29 2.02 17.27
CA ASP A 110 17.07 2.29 16.50
C ASP A 110 16.61 3.77 16.53
N TRP A 111 17.29 4.66 17.25
CA TRP A 111 17.05 6.12 17.23
C TRP A 111 18.10 6.88 16.41
N ARG A 112 19.17 6.22 15.97
CA ARG A 112 20.20 6.80 15.10
C ARG A 112 19.78 6.69 13.64
N GLU A 113 19.29 7.79 13.08
CA GLU A 113 18.74 7.83 11.71
C GLU A 113 19.71 7.27 10.65
N ASP A 114 21.01 7.54 10.79
CA ASP A 114 22.05 7.02 9.90
C ASP A 114 22.15 5.49 9.93
N LEU A 115 22.07 4.89 11.13
CA LEU A 115 22.05 3.45 11.30
C LEU A 115 20.74 2.84 10.80
N ILE A 116 19.61 3.50 11.05
CA ILE A 116 18.30 3.03 10.59
C ILE A 116 18.27 2.93 9.05
N GLU A 117 18.75 3.97 8.36
CA GLU A 117 18.76 3.96 6.90
C GLU A 117 19.74 2.93 6.33
N ALA A 118 20.90 2.74 6.97
CA ALA A 118 21.83 1.67 6.60
C ALA A 118 21.22 0.27 6.82
N ALA A 119 20.53 0.05 7.94
CA ALA A 119 19.86 -1.20 8.25
C ALA A 119 18.73 -1.50 7.26
N LYS A 120 17.90 -0.50 6.92
CA LYS A 120 16.86 -0.61 5.89
C LYS A 120 17.44 -0.93 4.52
N ALA A 121 18.58 -0.32 4.15
CA ALA A 121 19.23 -0.60 2.88
C ALA A 121 19.70 -2.06 2.78
N ILE A 122 20.33 -2.58 3.83
CA ILE A 122 20.75 -4.00 3.91
C ILE A 122 19.52 -4.91 3.88
N TRP A 123 18.50 -4.64 4.69
CA TRP A 123 17.28 -5.44 4.75
C TRP A 123 16.58 -5.50 3.39
N ARG A 124 16.42 -4.37 2.70
CA ARG A 124 15.83 -4.35 1.36
C ARG A 124 16.67 -5.16 0.37
N HIS A 125 17.97 -4.94 0.36
CA HIS A 125 18.85 -5.58 -0.61
C HIS A 125 19.00 -7.09 -0.41
N GLU A 126 19.14 -7.54 0.84
CA GLU A 126 19.41 -8.95 1.16
C GLU A 126 18.15 -9.79 1.35
N HIS A 127 17.09 -9.19 1.90
CA HIS A 127 15.87 -9.91 2.28
C HIS A 127 14.70 -9.60 1.35
N LEU A 128 14.33 -8.32 1.20
CA LEU A 128 13.12 -7.96 0.45
C LEU A 128 13.31 -7.94 -1.07
N ARG A 129 14.54 -7.97 -1.59
CA ARG A 129 14.80 -7.84 -3.04
C ARG A 129 13.95 -8.78 -3.92
N LEU A 130 13.68 -10.01 -3.48
CA LEU A 130 12.81 -10.92 -4.23
C LEU A 130 11.32 -10.61 -4.03
N VAL A 131 10.93 -10.20 -2.83
CA VAL A 131 9.56 -9.73 -2.52
C VAL A 131 9.23 -8.48 -3.35
N ASP A 132 10.15 -7.52 -3.42
CA ASP A 132 10.03 -6.30 -4.22
C ASP A 132 9.89 -6.63 -5.71
N VAL A 133 10.66 -7.58 -6.24
CA VAL A 133 10.54 -8.01 -7.65
C VAL A 133 9.19 -8.68 -7.94
N ASP A 134 8.69 -9.52 -7.05
CA ASP A 134 7.38 -10.18 -7.21
C ASP A 134 6.23 -9.16 -7.14
N GLU A 135 6.35 -8.15 -6.27
CA GLU A 135 5.42 -7.03 -6.20
C GLU A 135 5.46 -6.18 -7.48
N GLU A 136 6.66 -5.83 -7.97
CA GLU A 136 6.84 -5.10 -9.24
C GLU A 136 6.19 -5.85 -10.42
N ILE A 137 6.40 -7.16 -10.51
CA ILE A 137 5.77 -8.01 -11.54
C ILE A 137 4.24 -7.99 -11.38
N SER A 138 3.73 -8.10 -10.16
CA SER A 138 2.30 -8.11 -9.88
C SER A 138 1.64 -6.78 -10.24
N ILE A 139 2.27 -5.66 -9.91
CA ILE A 139 1.85 -4.30 -10.30
C ILE A 139 1.87 -4.17 -11.83
N ALA A 140 2.95 -4.61 -12.50
CA ALA A 140 3.06 -4.53 -13.95
C ALA A 140 1.98 -5.38 -14.65
N LEU A 141 1.69 -6.58 -14.14
CA LEU A 141 0.62 -7.44 -14.65
C LEU A 141 -0.77 -6.82 -14.43
N ALA A 142 -1.01 -6.22 -13.26
CA ALA A 142 -2.26 -5.52 -12.98
C ALA A 142 -2.44 -4.33 -13.93
N ALA A 143 -1.41 -3.51 -14.12
CA ALA A 143 -1.40 -2.40 -15.07
C ALA A 143 -1.63 -2.87 -16.51
N HIS A 144 -0.99 -3.97 -16.93
CA HIS A 144 -1.19 -4.56 -18.24
C HIS A 144 -2.64 -5.03 -18.46
N ARG A 145 -3.24 -5.72 -17.48
CA ARG A 145 -4.65 -6.13 -17.53
C ARG A 145 -5.58 -4.91 -17.59
N ALA A 146 -5.33 -3.89 -16.77
CA ALA A 146 -6.11 -2.66 -16.77
C ALA A 146 -6.00 -1.92 -18.12
N ALA A 147 -4.82 -1.88 -18.74
CA ALA A 147 -4.62 -1.31 -20.07
C ALA A 147 -5.36 -2.10 -21.16
N ALA A 148 -5.31 -3.43 -21.13
CA ALA A 148 -6.11 -4.28 -22.02
C ALA A 148 -7.61 -4.01 -21.85
N VAL A 149 -8.05 -3.83 -20.60
CA VAL A 149 -9.42 -3.38 -20.32
C VAL A 149 -9.67 -2.02 -20.98
N ALA A 150 -8.88 -0.98 -20.70
CA ALA A 150 -9.09 0.33 -21.29
C ALA A 150 -9.15 0.32 -22.83
N ILE A 151 -8.32 -0.49 -23.49
CA ILE A 151 -8.30 -0.66 -24.95
C ILE A 151 -9.65 -1.16 -25.48
N ASP A 152 -10.21 -2.27 -24.98
CA ASP A 152 -11.47 -2.73 -25.58
C ASP A 152 -12.67 -1.80 -25.23
N VAL A 153 -12.63 -1.04 -24.11
CA VAL A 153 -13.62 0.04 -23.90
C VAL A 153 -13.48 1.11 -24.97
N ALA A 154 -12.26 1.57 -25.24
CA ALA A 154 -12.01 2.60 -26.25
C ALA A 154 -12.46 2.15 -27.65
N ILE A 155 -12.25 0.88 -27.97
CA ILE A 155 -12.67 0.28 -29.25
C ILE A 155 -14.19 0.18 -29.32
N ALA A 156 -14.87 -0.28 -28.27
CA ALA A 156 -16.34 -0.30 -28.24
C ALA A 156 -16.90 1.11 -28.47
N ARG A 157 -16.37 2.12 -27.77
CA ARG A 157 -16.73 3.53 -27.98
C ARG A 157 -16.47 4.01 -29.41
N ALA A 158 -15.32 3.66 -29.98
CA ALA A 158 -15.00 4.00 -31.38
C ALA A 158 -15.97 3.35 -32.37
N ARG A 159 -16.36 2.09 -32.12
CA ARG A 159 -17.37 1.37 -32.92
C ARG A 159 -18.76 2.01 -32.80
N ARG A 160 -19.20 2.40 -31.60
CA ARG A 160 -20.45 3.17 -31.37
C ARG A 160 -20.43 4.51 -32.11
N ALA A 161 -19.28 5.17 -32.16
CA ALA A 161 -19.07 6.39 -32.93
C ALA A 161 -18.94 6.17 -34.45
N GLY A 162 -19.12 4.94 -34.95
CA GLY A 162 -19.12 4.61 -36.37
C GLY A 162 -17.74 4.40 -37.01
N ARG A 163 -16.66 4.34 -36.23
CA ARG A 163 -15.31 4.08 -36.77
C ARG A 163 -15.21 2.69 -37.39
N THR A 164 -14.61 2.59 -38.57
CA THR A 164 -14.39 1.30 -39.25
C THR A 164 -13.22 0.53 -38.63
N TRP A 165 -13.17 -0.79 -38.85
CA TRP A 165 -12.04 -1.60 -38.40
C TRP A 165 -10.70 -1.20 -39.04
N GLU A 166 -10.74 -0.60 -40.22
CA GLU A 166 -9.56 -0.03 -40.88
C GLU A 166 -9.02 1.18 -40.11
N GLN A 167 -9.90 2.11 -39.73
CA GLN A 167 -9.50 3.28 -38.93
C GLN A 167 -9.00 2.88 -37.54
N ILE A 168 -9.66 1.89 -36.91
CA ILE A 168 -9.25 1.36 -35.61
C ILE A 168 -7.90 0.64 -35.72
N GLY A 169 -7.72 -0.19 -36.76
CA GLY A 169 -6.45 -0.86 -37.03
C GLY A 169 -5.32 0.13 -37.26
N TYR A 170 -5.53 1.14 -38.09
CA TYR A 170 -4.56 2.22 -38.33
C TYR A 170 -4.15 2.92 -37.02
N ALA A 171 -5.10 3.29 -36.18
CA ALA A 171 -4.83 3.93 -34.88
C ALA A 171 -4.04 3.01 -33.91
N ALA A 172 -4.24 1.70 -34.01
CA ALA A 172 -3.55 0.71 -33.20
C ALA A 172 -2.26 0.17 -33.83
N GLY A 173 -1.84 0.68 -34.99
CA GLY A 173 -0.66 0.21 -35.71
C GLY A 173 -0.77 -1.22 -36.24
N MET A 174 -1.98 -1.69 -36.56
CA MET A 174 -2.23 -3.05 -37.06
C MET A 174 -3.17 -3.07 -38.27
N SER A 175 -3.24 -4.22 -38.95
CA SER A 175 -4.13 -4.38 -40.10
C SER A 175 -5.61 -4.44 -39.69
N ALA A 176 -6.51 -4.03 -40.58
CA ALA A 176 -7.96 -4.08 -40.32
C ALA A 176 -8.46 -5.52 -40.00
N PRO A 177 -8.01 -6.59 -40.70
CA PRO A 177 -8.35 -7.95 -40.34
C PRO A 177 -7.83 -8.36 -38.95
N GLY A 178 -6.62 -7.90 -38.58
CA GLY A 178 -6.04 -8.13 -37.25
C GLY A 178 -6.85 -7.48 -36.13
N ALA A 179 -7.24 -6.22 -36.32
CA ALA A 179 -8.10 -5.50 -35.37
C ALA A 179 -9.47 -6.15 -35.22
N ASN A 180 -10.11 -6.53 -36.33
CA ASN A 180 -11.40 -7.20 -36.33
C ASN A 180 -11.31 -8.57 -35.62
N SER A 181 -10.33 -9.40 -35.97
CA SER A 181 -10.15 -10.72 -35.34
C SER A 181 -9.89 -10.62 -33.84
N ARG A 182 -9.18 -9.57 -33.38
CA ARG A 182 -8.81 -9.41 -31.97
C ARG A 182 -9.96 -8.88 -31.11
N TRP A 183 -10.76 -7.95 -31.65
CA TRP A 183 -11.65 -7.13 -30.81
C TRP A 183 -13.12 -7.20 -31.15
N LYS A 184 -13.53 -7.87 -32.24
CA LYS A 184 -14.94 -7.91 -32.65
C LYS A 184 -15.87 -8.44 -31.54
N GLU A 185 -15.49 -9.55 -30.90
CA GLU A 185 -16.30 -10.17 -29.86
C GLU A 185 -16.27 -9.36 -28.55
N ALA A 186 -15.07 -9.00 -28.07
CA ALA A 186 -14.91 -8.19 -26.86
C ALA A 186 -15.60 -6.83 -26.96
N ALA A 187 -15.53 -6.16 -28.12
CA ALA A 187 -16.21 -4.90 -28.35
C ALA A 187 -17.74 -5.05 -28.36
N ALA A 188 -18.28 -6.14 -28.90
CA ALA A 188 -19.72 -6.40 -28.88
C ALA A 188 -20.23 -6.64 -27.45
N THR A 189 -19.54 -7.48 -26.67
CA THR A 189 -19.89 -7.74 -25.25
C THR A 189 -19.82 -6.47 -24.41
N ARG A 190 -18.77 -5.66 -24.58
CA ARG A 190 -18.64 -4.42 -23.80
C ARG A 190 -19.58 -3.32 -24.25
N GLN A 191 -19.90 -3.26 -25.54
CA GLN A 191 -20.92 -2.35 -26.03
C GLN A 191 -22.26 -2.67 -25.37
N GLN A 192 -22.64 -3.95 -25.29
CA GLN A 192 -23.84 -4.37 -24.58
C GLN A 192 -23.81 -3.95 -23.10
N LEU A 193 -22.71 -4.19 -22.38
CA LEU A 193 -22.58 -3.78 -20.97
C LEU A 193 -22.69 -2.26 -20.78
N VAL A 194 -22.11 -1.46 -21.70
CA VAL A 194 -22.23 0.00 -21.66
C VAL A 194 -23.67 0.43 -21.93
N ASP A 195 -24.36 -0.18 -22.88
CA ASP A 195 -25.76 0.12 -23.19
C ASP A 195 -26.69 -0.30 -22.05
N ASP A 196 -26.41 -1.42 -21.37
CA ASP A 196 -27.12 -1.89 -20.18
C ASP A 196 -26.93 -0.91 -19.00
N LEU A 197 -25.70 -0.43 -18.78
CA LEU A 197 -25.38 0.59 -17.78
C LEU A 197 -26.06 1.94 -18.07
N ASP A 198 -26.01 2.42 -19.32
CA ASP A 198 -26.71 3.65 -19.75
C ASP A 198 -28.23 3.51 -19.50
N THR A 199 -28.80 2.33 -19.78
CA THR A 199 -30.22 2.01 -19.52
C THR A 199 -30.53 2.04 -18.02
N LEU A 200 -29.71 1.42 -17.19
CA LEU A 200 -29.88 1.42 -15.73
C LEU A 200 -29.78 2.82 -15.14
N ILE A 201 -28.83 3.64 -15.59
CA ILE A 201 -28.70 5.04 -15.16
C ILE A 201 -29.96 5.83 -15.54
N THR A 202 -30.45 5.65 -16.77
CA THR A 202 -31.66 6.32 -17.25
C THR A 202 -32.90 5.92 -16.44
N ASP A 203 -33.03 4.63 -16.10
CA ASP A 203 -34.13 4.13 -15.27
C ASP A 203 -34.04 4.67 -13.84
N LEU A 204 -32.84 4.68 -13.25
CA LEU A 204 -32.60 5.26 -11.92
C LEU A 204 -32.94 6.75 -11.90
N ASP A 205 -32.57 7.48 -12.95
CA ASP A 205 -32.89 8.90 -13.11
C ASP A 205 -34.40 9.12 -13.22
N GLY A 206 -35.10 8.28 -13.99
CA GLY A 206 -36.56 8.29 -14.07
C GLY A 206 -37.24 8.00 -12.72
N GLN A 207 -36.71 7.06 -11.95
CA GLN A 207 -37.20 6.74 -10.60
C GLN A 207 -36.97 7.90 -9.62
N VAL A 208 -35.81 8.57 -9.68
CA VAL A 208 -35.49 9.74 -8.86
C VAL A 208 -36.40 10.92 -9.18
N VAL A 209 -36.64 11.20 -10.47
CA VAL A 209 -37.58 12.25 -10.90
C VAL A 209 -39.00 11.94 -10.40
N SER A 210 -39.46 10.70 -10.58
CA SER A 210 -40.79 10.28 -10.11
C SER A 210 -40.92 10.36 -8.59
N ALA A 211 -39.85 10.08 -7.85
CA ALA A 211 -39.83 10.22 -6.40
C ALA A 211 -39.88 11.69 -5.97
N ALA A 212 -39.13 12.58 -6.64
CA ALA A 212 -39.11 14.01 -6.39
C ALA A 212 -40.47 14.67 -6.64
N GLU A 213 -41.16 14.28 -7.72
CA GLU A 213 -42.53 14.73 -8.01
C GLU A 213 -43.53 14.33 -6.92
N ARG A 214 -43.44 13.08 -6.41
CA ARG A 214 -44.33 12.60 -5.34
C ARG A 214 -44.19 13.35 -4.03
N VAL A 215 -43.02 13.94 -3.75
CA VAL A 215 -42.77 14.74 -2.54
C VAL A 215 -42.81 16.25 -2.80
N GLY A 216 -43.27 16.68 -3.98
CA GLY A 216 -43.49 18.10 -4.30
C GLY A 216 -42.21 18.91 -4.54
N LEU A 217 -41.09 18.26 -4.90
CA LEU A 217 -39.84 18.94 -5.18
C LEU A 217 -39.74 19.38 -6.63
N SER A 218 -39.25 20.61 -6.85
CA SER A 218 -39.04 21.15 -8.19
C SER A 218 -37.96 20.35 -8.93
N ILE A 219 -38.37 19.67 -10.00
CA ILE A 219 -37.53 18.86 -10.90
C ILE A 219 -36.35 19.69 -11.44
N THR A 220 -36.55 20.99 -11.63
CA THR A 220 -35.52 21.92 -12.11
C THR A 220 -34.36 22.08 -11.12
N ALA A 221 -34.60 21.95 -9.80
CA ALA A 221 -33.55 22.01 -8.79
C ALA A 221 -32.73 20.71 -8.75
N VAL A 222 -33.40 19.55 -8.82
CA VAL A 222 -32.75 18.22 -8.79
C VAL A 222 -31.84 17.98 -10.00
N LEU A 223 -32.22 18.48 -11.18
CA LEU A 223 -31.43 18.34 -12.40
C LEU A 223 -30.31 19.40 -12.53
N ALA A 224 -30.49 20.60 -11.95
CA ALA A 224 -29.48 21.67 -11.95
C ALA A 224 -28.26 21.32 -11.07
N GLU A 225 -28.47 20.58 -9.98
CA GLU A 225 -27.40 20.21 -9.05
C GLU A 225 -26.47 19.12 -9.62
N ARG A 226 -26.97 18.32 -10.58
CA ARG A 226 -26.21 17.25 -11.24
C ARG A 226 -25.46 17.70 -12.50
N SER A 227 -25.92 18.76 -13.18
CA SER A 227 -25.29 19.27 -14.41
C SER A 227 -24.02 20.10 -14.13
N ASN A 228 -23.83 20.59 -12.91
CA ASN A 228 -22.58 21.21 -12.43
C ASN A 228 -21.56 20.16 -11.96
N GLY A 229 -21.17 19.26 -12.86
CA GLY A 229 -20.26 18.16 -12.56
C GLY A 229 -19.01 18.58 -11.76
N GLY A 230 -18.73 17.86 -10.67
CA GLY A 230 -17.40 17.84 -10.04
C GLY A 230 -17.30 17.99 -8.53
N HIS A 231 -18.39 18.25 -7.80
CA HIS A 231 -18.36 18.18 -6.33
C HIS A 231 -19.48 17.27 -5.83
N ARG A 232 -19.10 16.21 -5.12
CA ARG A 232 -20.01 15.53 -4.18
C ARG A 232 -20.38 16.58 -3.14
N ALA A 233 -21.51 17.28 -3.34
CA ALA A 233 -22.12 18.05 -2.27
C ALA A 233 -22.31 17.07 -1.10
N SER A 234 -21.76 17.42 0.05
CA SER A 234 -21.90 16.60 1.25
C SER A 234 -23.39 16.62 1.66
N VAL A 235 -23.84 15.61 2.41
CA VAL A 235 -25.21 15.60 2.97
C VAL A 235 -25.50 16.90 3.75
N ALA A 236 -24.48 17.54 4.32
CA ALA A 236 -24.59 18.82 5.01
C ALA A 236 -24.92 19.99 4.07
N ASP A 237 -24.45 19.98 2.82
CA ASP A 237 -24.70 21.06 1.86
C ASP A 237 -26.16 21.03 1.34
N VAL A 238 -26.69 19.83 1.14
CA VAL A 238 -28.11 19.61 0.79
C VAL A 238 -29.01 20.02 1.95
N GLN A 239 -28.65 19.66 3.19
CA GLN A 239 -29.38 20.08 4.40
C GLN A 239 -29.33 21.61 4.62
N ALA A 240 -28.20 22.26 4.36
CA ALA A 240 -28.05 23.71 4.49
C ALA A 240 -28.82 24.50 3.42
N THR A 241 -29.05 23.91 2.25
CA THR A 241 -29.88 24.50 1.20
C THR A 241 -31.37 24.36 1.54
N TYR A 242 -31.78 23.21 2.06
CA TYR A 242 -33.15 22.99 2.57
C TYR A 242 -33.51 23.90 3.74
N ALA A 243 -32.60 24.14 4.67
CA ALA A 243 -32.82 25.05 5.79
C ALA A 243 -33.09 26.50 5.36
N ARG A 244 -32.65 26.91 4.16
CA ARG A 244 -32.91 28.25 3.60
C ARG A 244 -34.22 28.36 2.83
N MET A 245 -34.82 27.23 2.44
CA MET A 245 -36.08 27.17 1.69
C MET A 245 -37.29 26.89 2.58
N ALA A 246 -37.08 26.52 3.85
CA ALA A 246 -38.17 26.36 4.80
C ALA A 246 -38.84 27.73 5.07
N PRO A 247 -40.17 27.86 4.92
CA PRO A 247 -40.85 29.09 5.28
C PRO A 247 -40.73 29.34 6.79
N THR A 248 -40.33 30.55 7.17
CA THR A 248 -40.34 30.98 8.57
C THR A 248 -41.73 30.75 9.17
N PRO A 249 -41.84 30.06 10.31
CA PRO A 249 -43.13 29.87 10.96
C PRO A 249 -43.65 31.24 11.45
N PRO A 250 -44.98 31.40 11.54
CA PRO A 250 -45.62 32.66 11.91
C PRO A 250 -45.25 33.16 13.31
#